data_AF-A0A1Q3HYF3-F1
#
_entry.id   AF-A0A1Q3HYF3-F1
#
_cell.length_a   1.000
_cell.length_b   1.000
_cell.length_c   1.000
_cell.angle_alpha   90.00
_cell.angle_beta   90.00
_cell.angle_gamma   90.00
#
_symmetry.space_group_name_H-M   'P 1'
#
loop_
_entity.id
_entity.type
_entity.pdbx_description
1 polymer ?
#
loop_
_entity_poly.entity_id
_entity_poly.type
_entity_poly.pdbx_seq_one_letter_code
_entity_poly.pdbx_strand_id
1 'polypeptide(L)'
;MSQVAILVLSVEWLLFGSFHFTFRELTEAQIPSFIPFKTFVAITTGMAEVVIGILILLPSTRRWAALASLVLLGLFLPAVYNILANDSAIPGSVAWRNLWRVAVVPNNVVLVLFALHLWRSPDAVAMGPARVLEDVLKRRQEPRRPRPPLMVAVVMFGANVAGFLVILASGWAYTTAVIWGLMCLATGALVGFLFGVPRVTLDAARRVTHRPNSNIEVVSDWLTKTIVGVGLIEFHAIGGFVRNISAELGRALSLQVGGEGPATSFAQALIVYFFVAGIIQGYLLTRMYLSAQFEVYESPAVETKEP
;
A
#
# COMPACT_ATOMS: atom_id res chain seq x y z
N MET A 1 -9.16 21.43 -7.20
CA MET A 1 -9.63 20.14 -7.75
C MET A 1 -8.61 19.02 -7.58
N SER A 2 -7.37 19.13 -8.11
CA SER A 2 -6.40 18.02 -8.05
C SER A 2 -6.00 17.58 -6.64
N GLN A 3 -5.81 18.51 -5.68
CA GLN A 3 -5.51 18.14 -4.29
C GLN A 3 -6.67 17.41 -3.59
N VAL A 4 -7.90 17.84 -3.87
CA VAL A 4 -9.12 17.18 -3.35
C VAL A 4 -9.23 15.77 -3.93
N ALA A 5 -9.00 15.59 -5.24
CA ALA A 5 -9.00 14.29 -5.88
C ALA A 5 -7.93 13.35 -5.30
N ILE A 6 -6.71 13.86 -5.06
CA ILE A 6 -5.64 13.09 -4.42
C ILE A 6 -6.07 12.63 -3.02
N LEU A 7 -6.59 13.55 -2.21
CA LEU A 7 -6.97 13.25 -0.83
C LEU A 7 -8.12 12.24 -0.77
N VAL A 8 -9.18 12.46 -1.56
CA VAL A 8 -10.35 11.57 -1.58
C VAL A 8 -9.96 10.17 -2.07
N LEU A 9 -9.29 10.06 -3.22
CA LEU A 9 -8.89 8.74 -3.73
C LEU A 9 -7.93 8.02 -2.78
N SER A 10 -6.91 8.72 -2.24
CA SER A 10 -5.95 8.08 -1.34
C SER A 10 -6.60 7.61 -0.04
N VAL A 11 -7.44 8.45 0.58
CA VAL A 11 -8.15 8.10 1.82
C VAL A 11 -9.14 6.98 1.58
N GLU A 12 -9.94 7.04 0.53
CA GLU A 12 -10.94 6.01 0.27
C GLU A 12 -10.31 4.66 -0.07
N TRP A 13 -9.29 4.64 -0.94
CA TRP A 13 -8.61 3.39 -1.25
C TRP A 13 -7.88 2.79 -0.06
N LEU A 14 -7.30 3.62 0.82
CA LEU A 14 -6.72 3.15 2.07
C LEU A 14 -7.79 2.61 3.03
N LEU A 15 -8.92 3.29 3.13
CA LEU A 15 -10.01 2.94 4.05
C LEU A 15 -10.74 1.67 3.60
N PHE A 16 -11.27 1.64 2.37
CA PHE A 16 -11.98 0.49 1.83
C PHE A 16 -11.05 -0.70 1.60
N GLY A 17 -9.83 -0.46 1.11
CA GLY A 17 -8.81 -1.50 1.04
C GLY A 17 -8.52 -2.11 2.42
N SER A 18 -8.54 -1.32 3.49
CA SER A 18 -8.42 -1.86 4.86
C SER A 18 -9.64 -2.68 5.29
N PHE A 19 -10.84 -2.30 4.87
CA PHE A 19 -12.08 -3.04 5.19
C PHE A 19 -12.13 -4.44 4.57
N HIS A 20 -11.45 -4.67 3.45
CA HIS A 20 -11.32 -6.01 2.87
C HIS A 20 -10.64 -7.01 3.82
N PHE A 21 -9.78 -6.51 4.73
CA PHE A 21 -9.12 -7.33 5.75
C PHE A 21 -9.92 -7.33 7.06
N THR A 22 -10.35 -6.14 7.53
CA THR A 22 -11.05 -5.99 8.82
C THR A 22 -12.45 -6.62 8.81
N PHE A 23 -13.16 -6.49 7.70
CA PHE A 23 -14.54 -6.96 7.52
C PHE A 23 -14.63 -7.91 6.33
N ARG A 24 -13.71 -8.88 6.30
CA ARG A 24 -13.57 -9.83 5.19
C ARG A 24 -14.87 -10.59 4.86
N GLU A 25 -15.58 -11.09 5.87
CA GLU A 25 -16.83 -11.84 5.67
C GLU A 25 -17.93 -10.96 5.03
N LEU A 26 -18.00 -9.68 5.42
CA LEU A 26 -18.89 -8.71 4.79
C LEU A 26 -18.49 -8.45 3.34
N THR A 27 -17.19 -8.33 3.09
CA THR A 27 -16.63 -8.12 1.74
C THR A 27 -16.91 -9.33 0.84
N GLU A 28 -16.76 -10.55 1.35
CA GLU A 28 -17.07 -11.78 0.61
C GLU A 28 -18.56 -11.91 0.27
N ALA A 29 -19.45 -11.44 1.15
CA ALA A 29 -20.88 -11.41 0.87
C ALA A 29 -21.23 -10.49 -0.31
N GLN A 30 -20.43 -9.43 -0.53
CA GLN A 30 -20.59 -8.50 -1.64
C GLN A 30 -20.08 -9.07 -2.98
N ILE A 31 -19.22 -10.10 -2.96
CA ILE A 31 -18.74 -10.76 -4.17
C ILE A 31 -19.84 -11.69 -4.73
N PRO A 32 -20.21 -11.60 -6.02
CA PRO A 32 -21.20 -12.47 -6.65
C PRO A 32 -20.91 -13.96 -6.48
N SER A 33 -21.95 -14.79 -6.42
CA SER A 33 -21.82 -16.26 -6.24
C SER A 33 -21.07 -16.95 -7.38
N PHE A 34 -21.10 -16.41 -8.60
CA PHE A 34 -20.39 -16.98 -9.75
C PHE A 34 -18.87 -16.75 -9.72
N ILE A 35 -18.36 -15.86 -8.86
CA ILE A 35 -16.92 -15.63 -8.70
C ILE A 35 -16.37 -16.62 -7.67
N PRO A 36 -15.49 -17.56 -8.06
CA PRO A 36 -14.90 -18.52 -7.14
C PRO A 36 -13.85 -17.85 -6.25
N PHE A 37 -13.44 -18.54 -5.17
CA PHE A 37 -12.36 -18.12 -4.28
C PHE A 37 -12.54 -16.71 -3.70
N LYS A 38 -13.74 -16.39 -3.20
CA LYS A 38 -14.10 -15.05 -2.71
C LYS A 38 -13.11 -14.46 -1.71
N THR A 39 -12.60 -15.28 -0.78
CA THR A 39 -11.56 -14.89 0.17
C THR A 39 -10.29 -14.39 -0.51
N PHE A 40 -9.85 -15.10 -1.55
CA PHE A 40 -8.67 -14.73 -2.30
C PHE A 40 -8.89 -13.42 -3.06
N VAL A 41 -10.03 -13.30 -3.73
CA VAL A 41 -10.42 -12.09 -4.45
C VAL A 41 -10.47 -10.89 -3.50
N ALA A 42 -11.16 -11.00 -2.36
CA ALA A 42 -11.27 -9.94 -1.36
C ALA A 42 -9.89 -9.46 -0.87
N ILE A 43 -8.97 -10.40 -0.57
CA ILE A 43 -7.62 -10.07 -0.11
C ILE A 43 -6.81 -9.37 -1.20
N THR A 44 -6.80 -9.91 -2.42
CA THR A 44 -6.01 -9.33 -3.52
C THR A 44 -6.51 -7.96 -3.93
N THR A 45 -7.82 -7.76 -3.99
CA THR A 45 -8.38 -6.45 -4.29
C THR A 45 -8.10 -5.46 -3.16
N GLY A 46 -8.24 -5.86 -1.89
CA GLY A 46 -7.90 -5.01 -0.75
C GLY A 46 -6.44 -4.56 -0.74
N MET A 47 -5.52 -5.46 -1.12
CA MET A 47 -4.10 -5.12 -1.30
C MET A 47 -3.91 -4.13 -2.45
N ALA A 48 -4.59 -4.34 -3.59
CA ALA A 48 -4.53 -3.44 -4.73
C ALA A 48 -5.05 -2.04 -4.36
N GLU A 49 -6.15 -1.94 -3.63
CA GLU A 49 -6.72 -0.69 -3.14
C GLU A 49 -5.69 0.06 -2.27
N VAL A 50 -5.16 -0.57 -1.22
CA VAL A 50 -4.17 0.06 -0.34
C VAL A 50 -2.95 0.55 -1.12
N VAL A 51 -2.42 -0.29 -2.01
CA VAL A 51 -1.26 0.07 -2.85
C VAL A 51 -1.59 1.27 -3.74
N ILE A 52 -2.73 1.26 -4.43
CA ILE A 52 -3.17 2.36 -5.29
C ILE A 52 -3.34 3.65 -4.48
N GLY A 53 -3.96 3.59 -3.31
CA GLY A 53 -4.14 4.73 -2.41
C GLY A 53 -2.83 5.41 -2.05
N ILE A 54 -1.79 4.63 -1.73
CA ILE A 54 -0.43 5.13 -1.44
C ILE A 54 0.23 5.70 -2.71
N LEU A 55 0.14 4.98 -3.83
CA LEU A 55 0.76 5.40 -5.09
C LEU A 55 0.14 6.69 -5.67
N ILE A 56 -1.09 7.05 -5.30
CA ILE A 56 -1.72 8.33 -5.66
C ILE A 56 -1.06 9.52 -4.94
N LEU A 57 -0.56 9.31 -3.71
CA LEU A 57 0.13 10.34 -2.94
C LEU A 57 1.45 10.76 -3.59
N LEU A 58 2.13 9.80 -4.24
CA LEU A 58 3.43 10.00 -4.89
C LEU A 58 3.26 10.65 -6.29
N PRO A 59 3.83 11.85 -6.55
CA PRO A 59 3.65 12.54 -7.82
C PRO A 59 4.08 11.73 -9.06
N SER A 60 5.17 10.98 -8.96
CA SER A 60 5.74 10.20 -10.06
C SER A 60 4.90 9.00 -10.48
N THR A 61 4.10 8.43 -9.58
CA THR A 61 3.26 7.25 -9.85
C THR A 61 1.79 7.59 -10.03
N ARG A 62 1.38 8.83 -9.72
CA ARG A 62 -0.02 9.25 -9.65
C ARG A 62 -0.82 8.96 -10.92
N ARG A 63 -0.26 9.22 -12.10
CA ARG A 63 -0.94 8.96 -13.38
C ARG A 63 -1.31 7.49 -13.52
N TRP A 64 -0.36 6.61 -13.22
CA TRP A 64 -0.54 5.16 -13.33
C TRP A 64 -1.43 4.62 -12.22
N ALA A 65 -1.32 5.15 -11.01
CA ALA A 65 -2.20 4.81 -9.90
C ALA A 65 -3.66 5.24 -10.16
N ALA A 66 -3.86 6.39 -10.81
CA ALA A 66 -5.18 6.83 -11.25
C ALA A 66 -5.75 5.92 -12.36
N LEU A 67 -4.93 5.49 -13.32
CA LEU A 67 -5.36 4.48 -14.31
C LEU A 67 -5.71 3.15 -13.65
N ALA A 68 -4.88 2.68 -12.71
CA ALA A 68 -5.13 1.46 -11.95
C ALA A 68 -6.43 1.56 -11.13
N SER A 69 -6.72 2.74 -10.54
CA SER A 69 -8.00 3.01 -9.88
C SER A 69 -9.18 2.79 -10.82
N LEU A 70 -9.10 3.30 -12.06
CA LEU A 70 -10.18 3.13 -13.05
C LEU A 70 -10.38 1.66 -13.43
N VAL A 71 -9.29 0.92 -13.63
CA VAL A 71 -9.36 -0.52 -13.91
C VAL A 71 -10.01 -1.26 -12.74
N LEU A 72 -9.57 -0.97 -11.50
CA LEU A 72 -10.08 -1.63 -10.31
C LEU A 72 -11.57 -1.32 -10.08
N LEU A 73 -11.99 -0.07 -10.25
CA LEU A 73 -13.42 0.32 -10.19
C LEU A 73 -14.24 -0.41 -11.25
N GLY A 74 -13.69 -0.62 -12.45
CA GLY A 74 -14.31 -1.45 -13.48
C GLY A 74 -14.49 -2.91 -13.05
N LEU A 75 -13.47 -3.48 -12.41
CA LEU A 75 -13.51 -4.84 -11.85
C LEU A 75 -14.50 -4.98 -10.68
N PHE A 76 -14.83 -3.89 -9.99
CA PHE A 76 -15.78 -3.88 -8.88
C PHE A 76 -17.25 -3.83 -9.33
N LEU A 77 -17.54 -3.58 -10.61
CA LEU A 77 -18.91 -3.51 -11.12
C LEU A 77 -19.78 -4.74 -10.79
N PRO A 78 -19.29 -5.99 -10.89
CA PRO A 78 -20.06 -7.16 -10.46
C PRO A 78 -20.40 -7.13 -8.96
N ALA A 79 -19.48 -6.69 -8.10
CA ALA A 79 -19.72 -6.56 -6.66
C ALA A 79 -20.73 -5.44 -6.37
N VAL A 80 -20.61 -4.29 -7.04
CA VAL A 80 -21.59 -3.19 -6.95
C VAL A 80 -22.97 -3.68 -7.38
N TYR A 81 -23.08 -4.42 -8.48
CA TYR A 81 -24.34 -5.01 -8.91
C TYR A 81 -24.93 -5.96 -7.86
N ASN A 82 -24.11 -6.84 -7.27
CA ASN A 82 -24.55 -7.76 -6.24
C ASN A 82 -25.05 -7.03 -4.97
N ILE A 83 -24.39 -5.95 -4.57
CA ILE A 83 -24.82 -5.06 -3.48
C ILE A 83 -26.22 -4.48 -3.74
N LEU A 84 -26.49 -4.06 -4.98
CA LEU A 84 -27.77 -3.47 -5.37
C LEU A 84 -28.88 -4.51 -5.53
N ALA A 85 -28.55 -5.69 -6.06
CA ALA A 85 -29.53 -6.72 -6.43
C ALA A 85 -29.89 -7.67 -5.28
N ASN A 86 -28.96 -7.93 -4.34
CA ASN A 86 -29.12 -8.99 -3.34
C ASN A 86 -29.06 -8.43 -1.91
N ASP A 87 -30.10 -8.67 -1.11
CA ASP A 87 -30.17 -8.23 0.29
C ASP A 87 -29.14 -8.95 1.19
N SER A 88 -28.67 -10.14 0.79
CA SER A 88 -27.64 -10.89 1.51
C SER A 88 -26.24 -10.27 1.40
N ALA A 89 -26.03 -9.35 0.45
CA ALA A 89 -24.73 -8.70 0.24
C ALA A 89 -24.38 -7.67 1.34
N ILE A 90 -25.38 -7.17 2.06
CA ILE A 90 -25.21 -6.23 3.18
C ILE A 90 -26.07 -6.73 4.35
N PRO A 91 -25.49 -7.23 5.45
CA PRO A 91 -26.28 -7.60 6.62
C PRO A 91 -26.81 -6.36 7.36
N GLY A 92 -27.87 -6.55 8.14
CA GLY A 92 -28.50 -5.51 8.95
C GLY A 92 -29.92 -5.16 8.52
N SER A 93 -30.43 -4.05 9.03
CA SER A 93 -31.80 -3.60 8.79
C SER A 93 -32.02 -3.15 7.34
N VAL A 94 -33.28 -3.17 6.88
CA VAL A 94 -33.66 -2.64 5.54
C VAL A 94 -33.18 -1.20 5.36
N ALA A 95 -33.33 -0.37 6.40
CA ALA A 95 -32.87 1.02 6.38
C ALA A 95 -31.35 1.12 6.16
N TRP A 96 -30.56 0.28 6.83
CA TRP A 96 -29.10 0.24 6.67
C TRP A 96 -28.69 -0.19 5.27
N ARG A 97 -29.32 -1.23 4.71
CA ARG A 97 -29.06 -1.70 3.34
C ARG A 97 -29.37 -0.61 2.32
N ASN A 98 -30.50 0.07 2.46
CA ASN A 98 -30.91 1.14 1.54
C ASN A 98 -29.94 2.33 1.60
N LEU A 99 -29.50 2.72 2.80
CA LEU A 99 -28.49 3.77 2.96
C LEU A 99 -27.19 3.42 2.22
N TRP A 100 -26.69 2.20 2.39
CA TRP A 100 -25.48 1.73 1.71
C TRP A 100 -25.64 1.70 0.18
N ARG A 101 -26.78 1.23 -0.33
CA ARG A 101 -27.06 1.20 -1.78
C ARG A 101 -27.11 2.60 -2.40
N VAL A 102 -27.70 3.56 -1.69
CA VAL A 102 -27.76 4.96 -2.15
C VAL A 102 -26.38 5.61 -2.08
N ALA A 103 -25.52 5.23 -1.13
CA ALA A 103 -24.18 5.78 -0.99
C ALA A 103 -23.17 5.18 -1.99
N VAL A 104 -23.23 3.87 -2.26
CA VAL A 104 -22.17 3.16 -2.99
C VAL A 104 -22.04 3.61 -4.46
N VAL A 105 -23.16 3.87 -5.14
CA VAL A 105 -23.13 4.25 -6.56
C VAL A 105 -22.56 5.67 -6.75
N PRO A 106 -23.05 6.72 -6.05
CA PRO A 106 -22.43 8.04 -6.09
C PRO A 106 -20.97 8.03 -5.69
N ASN A 107 -20.59 7.24 -4.67
CA ASN A 107 -19.21 7.11 -4.24
C ASN A 107 -18.29 6.62 -5.38
N ASN A 108 -18.67 5.50 -6.02
CA ASN A 108 -17.91 4.96 -7.14
C ASN A 108 -17.84 5.95 -8.33
N VAL A 109 -18.92 6.69 -8.61
CA VAL A 109 -18.91 7.73 -9.65
C VAL A 109 -17.92 8.85 -9.31
N VAL A 110 -17.90 9.32 -8.06
CA VAL A 110 -16.94 10.34 -7.59
C VAL A 110 -15.50 9.84 -7.75
N LEU A 111 -15.22 8.60 -7.34
CA LEU A 111 -13.90 7.99 -7.49
C LEU A 111 -13.48 7.89 -8.97
N VAL A 112 -14.38 7.47 -9.86
CA VAL A 112 -14.12 7.44 -11.31
C VAL A 112 -13.80 8.84 -11.84
N LEU A 113 -14.59 9.86 -11.47
CA LEU A 113 -14.37 11.23 -11.93
C LEU A 113 -13.04 11.79 -11.45
N PHE A 114 -12.67 11.54 -10.19
CA PHE A 114 -11.39 11.96 -9.64
C PHE A 114 -10.21 11.19 -10.25
N ALA A 115 -10.37 9.89 -10.50
CA ALA A 115 -9.34 9.09 -11.15
C ALA A 115 -9.13 9.52 -12.61
N LEU A 116 -10.22 9.80 -13.35
CA LEU A 116 -10.14 10.38 -14.70
C LEU A 116 -9.47 11.75 -14.70
N HIS A 117 -9.81 12.62 -13.74
CA HIS A 117 -9.18 13.94 -13.59
C HIS A 117 -7.67 13.82 -13.36
N LEU A 118 -7.24 12.94 -12.44
CA LEU A 118 -5.81 12.73 -12.15
C LEU A 118 -5.07 12.01 -13.29
N TRP A 119 -5.73 11.12 -14.03
CA TRP A 119 -5.13 10.43 -15.15
C TRP A 119 -4.91 11.33 -16.37
N ARG A 120 -5.86 12.24 -16.65
CA ARG A 120 -5.79 13.21 -17.76
C ARG A 120 -4.92 14.42 -17.44
N SER A 121 -4.88 14.83 -16.18
CA SER A 121 -4.14 16.01 -15.71
C SER A 121 -3.17 15.66 -14.58
N PRO A 122 -2.22 14.72 -14.80
CA PRO A 122 -1.22 14.36 -13.79
C PRO A 122 -0.36 15.57 -13.39
N ASP A 123 -0.23 16.52 -14.32
CA ASP A 123 0.56 17.73 -14.28
C ASP A 123 -0.22 18.99 -13.87
N ALA A 124 -1.50 18.90 -13.46
CA ALA A 124 -2.21 20.08 -12.91
C ALA A 124 -1.64 20.55 -11.55
N VAL A 125 -0.61 19.86 -11.05
CA VAL A 125 0.26 20.29 -9.93
C VAL A 125 1.71 20.55 -10.42
N ALA A 126 2.03 20.27 -11.69
CA ALA A 126 3.29 20.60 -12.32
C ALA A 126 3.21 22.01 -12.93
N MET A 127 4.04 22.91 -12.40
CA MET A 127 4.15 24.29 -12.84
C MET A 127 4.61 24.39 -14.30
N GLY A 128 4.01 25.31 -15.06
CA GLY A 128 4.36 25.55 -16.46
C GLY A 128 5.79 26.09 -16.66
N PRO A 129 6.37 25.92 -17.86
CA PRO A 129 7.78 26.20 -18.15
C PRO A 129 8.24 27.63 -17.83
N ALA A 130 7.34 28.62 -17.91
CA ALA A 130 7.62 30.00 -17.52
C ALA A 130 7.79 30.17 -16.00
N ARG A 131 6.99 29.46 -15.19
CA ARG A 131 7.16 29.40 -13.73
C ARG A 131 8.32 28.49 -13.34
N VAL A 132 8.65 27.46 -14.11
CA VAL A 132 9.86 26.64 -13.90
C VAL A 132 11.11 27.48 -14.07
N LEU A 133 11.17 28.36 -15.08
CA LEU A 133 12.30 29.28 -15.23
C LEU A 133 12.37 30.28 -14.07
N GLU A 134 11.22 30.83 -13.65
CA GLU A 134 11.12 31.76 -12.52
C GLU A 134 11.48 31.10 -11.18
N ASP A 135 11.07 29.83 -10.97
CA ASP A 135 11.39 29.01 -9.80
C ASP A 135 12.82 28.48 -9.84
N VAL A 136 13.42 28.22 -11.01
CA VAL A 136 14.84 27.85 -11.13
C VAL A 136 15.72 29.06 -10.77
N LEU A 137 15.30 30.26 -11.17
CA LEU A 137 15.97 31.50 -10.82
C LEU A 137 15.79 31.84 -9.32
N LYS A 138 14.60 31.63 -8.74
CA LYS A 138 14.36 31.79 -7.29
C LYS A 138 14.99 30.67 -6.44
N ARG A 139 15.02 29.42 -6.92
CA ARG A 139 15.65 28.25 -6.24
C ARG A 139 17.15 28.39 -6.09
N ARG A 140 17.83 29.18 -6.93
CA ARG A 140 19.24 29.51 -6.73
C ARG A 140 19.48 30.35 -5.45
N GLN A 141 18.44 30.92 -4.83
CA GLN A 141 18.57 31.86 -3.72
C GLN A 141 18.00 31.38 -2.37
N GLU A 142 17.26 30.26 -2.29
CA GLU A 142 16.67 29.79 -1.01
C GLU A 142 17.42 28.59 -0.36
N PRO A 143 17.62 28.57 0.97
CA PRO A 143 18.14 27.40 1.68
C PRO A 143 17.14 26.24 1.70
N ARG A 144 17.64 25.02 1.40
CA ARG A 144 16.90 23.73 1.22
C ARG A 144 15.80 23.47 2.28
N ARG A 145 14.56 23.23 1.83
CA ARG A 145 13.43 22.72 2.67
C ARG A 145 13.35 21.17 2.64
N PRO A 146 13.13 20.46 3.77
CA PRO A 146 13.00 18.99 3.81
C PRO A 146 11.53 18.58 4.03
N ARG A 147 10.77 18.02 3.06
CA ARG A 147 9.35 17.63 3.35
C ARG A 147 8.74 16.34 2.75
N PRO A 148 9.25 15.68 1.70
CA PRO A 148 8.68 14.37 1.30
C PRO A 148 8.96 13.23 2.30
N PRO A 149 10.17 13.08 2.88
CA PRO A 149 10.48 11.97 3.78
C PRO A 149 9.72 11.97 5.10
N LEU A 150 9.54 13.17 5.69
CA LEU A 150 8.86 13.29 6.97
C LEU A 150 7.37 12.96 6.85
N MET A 151 6.70 13.42 5.79
CA MET A 151 5.28 13.12 5.58
C MET A 151 5.03 11.62 5.39
N VAL A 152 5.87 10.97 4.58
CA VAL A 152 5.81 9.51 4.36
C VAL A 152 6.05 8.77 5.68
N ALA A 153 7.07 9.14 6.45
CA ALA A 153 7.34 8.56 7.77
C ALA A 153 6.17 8.74 8.76
N VAL A 154 5.54 9.91 8.79
CA VAL A 154 4.38 10.19 9.66
C VAL A 154 3.18 9.32 9.28
N VAL A 155 2.89 9.16 7.98
CA VAL A 155 1.79 8.31 7.51
C VAL A 155 2.05 6.84 7.87
N MET A 156 3.27 6.35 7.66
CA MET A 156 3.65 4.97 7.98
C MET A 156 3.56 4.70 9.49
N PHE A 157 4.05 5.65 10.30
CA PHE A 157 3.93 5.59 11.74
C PHE A 157 2.46 5.59 12.17
N GLY A 158 1.63 6.47 11.60
CA GLY A 158 0.20 6.52 11.84
C GLY A 158 -0.52 5.22 11.51
N ALA A 159 -0.16 4.57 10.39
CA ALA A 159 -0.71 3.27 10.01
C ALA A 159 -0.34 2.17 11.02
N ASN A 160 0.91 2.14 11.50
CA ASN A 160 1.31 1.19 12.54
C ASN A 160 0.57 1.43 13.85
N VAL A 161 0.47 2.69 14.29
CA VAL A 161 -0.30 3.07 15.49
C VAL A 161 -1.74 2.64 15.36
N ALA A 162 -2.40 2.90 14.24
CA ALA A 162 -3.77 2.46 13.98
C ALA A 162 -3.91 0.93 14.08
N GLY A 163 -3.02 0.17 13.45
CA GLY A 163 -3.01 -1.30 13.51
C GLY A 163 -2.85 -1.84 14.94
N PHE A 164 -1.95 -1.26 15.74
CA PHE A 164 -1.78 -1.65 17.14
C PHE A 164 -2.95 -1.22 18.03
N LEU A 165 -3.56 -0.05 17.78
CA LEU A 165 -4.78 0.37 18.48
C LEU A 165 -5.94 -0.59 18.21
N VAL A 166 -6.07 -1.10 16.98
CA VAL A 166 -7.07 -2.13 16.65
C VAL A 166 -6.81 -3.41 17.45
N ILE A 167 -5.56 -3.85 17.59
CA ILE A 167 -5.23 -5.02 18.45
C ILE A 167 -5.69 -4.78 19.89
N LEU A 168 -5.39 -3.61 20.45
CA LEU A 168 -5.76 -3.26 21.83
C LEU A 168 -7.28 -3.16 22.02
N ALA A 169 -8.01 -2.67 21.02
CA ALA A 169 -9.48 -2.53 21.05
C ALA A 169 -10.23 -3.83 20.72
N SER A 170 -9.54 -4.85 20.18
CA SER A 170 -10.18 -6.05 19.63
C SER A 170 -10.79 -7.01 20.66
N GLY A 171 -10.44 -6.87 21.94
CA GLY A 171 -10.84 -7.79 23.00
C GLY A 171 -10.12 -9.15 22.96
N TRP A 172 -9.31 -9.43 21.93
CA TRP A 172 -8.46 -10.61 21.86
C TRP A 172 -7.21 -10.45 22.74
N ALA A 173 -6.48 -11.55 22.92
CA ALA A 173 -5.23 -11.53 23.68
C ALA A 173 -4.16 -10.65 23.00
N TYR A 174 -4.14 -9.38 23.43
CA TYR A 174 -3.35 -8.32 22.80
C TYR A 174 -1.86 -8.62 22.80
N THR A 175 -1.31 -9.25 23.85
CA THR A 175 0.12 -9.58 23.91
C THR A 175 0.54 -10.49 22.75
N THR A 176 -0.22 -11.57 22.54
CA THR A 176 0.03 -12.54 21.46
C THR A 176 -0.12 -11.87 20.10
N ALA A 177 -1.19 -11.11 19.91
CA ALA A 177 -1.46 -10.38 18.67
C ALA A 177 -0.38 -9.32 18.36
N VAL A 178 0.09 -8.54 19.35
CA VAL A 178 1.14 -7.53 19.17
C VAL A 178 2.46 -8.17 18.74
N ILE A 179 2.88 -9.27 19.39
CA ILE A 179 4.13 -9.96 19.03
C ILE A 179 4.06 -10.47 17.59
N TRP A 180 2.95 -11.10 17.20
CA TRP A 180 2.73 -11.55 15.83
C TRP A 180 2.71 -10.38 14.84
N GLY A 181 2.08 -9.26 15.19
CA GLY A 181 2.07 -8.05 14.38
C GLY A 181 3.48 -7.50 14.16
N LEU A 182 4.29 -7.41 15.21
CA LEU A 182 5.69 -6.98 15.11
C LEU A 182 6.54 -7.93 14.27
N MET A 183 6.36 -9.25 14.43
CA MET A 183 7.07 -10.25 13.61
C MET A 183 6.69 -10.15 12.13
N CYS A 184 5.40 -10.00 11.83
CA CYS A 184 4.92 -9.81 10.45
C CYS A 184 5.46 -8.50 9.87
N LEU A 185 5.45 -7.42 10.65
CA LEU A 185 6.02 -6.13 10.24
C LEU A 185 7.51 -6.23 9.95
N ALA A 186 8.28 -6.89 10.81
CA ALA A 186 9.73 -7.06 10.64
C ALA A 186 10.08 -7.94 9.44
N THR A 187 9.39 -9.08 9.28
CA THR A 187 9.60 -9.99 8.14
C THR A 187 9.18 -9.34 6.82
N GLY A 188 8.06 -8.63 6.81
CA GLY A 188 7.62 -7.82 5.68
C GLY A 188 8.64 -6.74 5.34
N ALA A 189 9.14 -6.00 6.34
CA ALA A 189 10.15 -4.96 6.14
C ALA A 189 11.46 -5.50 5.57
N LEU A 190 11.87 -6.71 5.98
CA LEU A 190 13.01 -7.39 5.39
C LEU A 190 12.79 -7.70 3.90
N VAL A 191 11.61 -8.21 3.54
CA VAL A 191 11.25 -8.42 2.12
C VAL A 191 11.25 -7.09 1.37
N GLY A 192 10.56 -6.07 1.89
CA GLY A 192 10.52 -4.74 1.30
C GLY A 192 11.90 -4.12 1.08
N PHE A 193 12.80 -4.29 2.05
CA PHE A 193 14.20 -3.87 1.96
C PHE A 193 14.89 -4.49 0.74
N LEU A 194 14.72 -5.80 0.49
CA LEU A 194 15.32 -6.47 -0.67
C LEU A 194 14.90 -5.81 -1.99
N PHE A 195 13.62 -5.48 -2.14
CA PHE A 195 13.08 -4.81 -3.33
C PHE A 195 13.36 -3.30 -3.40
N GLY A 196 13.70 -2.67 -2.27
CA GLY A 196 13.92 -1.24 -2.16
C GLY A 196 15.32 -0.78 -2.57
N VAL A 197 16.27 -1.71 -2.73
CA VAL A 197 17.66 -1.40 -3.12
C VAL A 197 17.69 -0.80 -4.53
N PRO A 198 18.21 0.43 -4.72
CA PRO A 198 18.34 1.05 -6.04
C PRO A 198 19.29 0.25 -6.93
N ARG A 199 18.94 0.11 -8.22
CA ARG A 199 19.78 -0.52 -9.24
C ARG A 199 20.60 0.56 -9.95
N VAL A 200 21.92 0.44 -10.00
CA VAL A 200 22.77 1.44 -10.66
C VAL A 200 23.32 0.86 -11.95
N THR A 201 22.74 1.26 -13.08
CA THR A 201 23.32 0.99 -14.41
C THR A 201 24.54 1.88 -14.60
N LEU A 202 25.72 1.29 -14.60
CA LEU A 202 26.97 1.97 -14.92
C LEU A 202 26.97 2.32 -16.41
N ASP A 203 26.62 3.56 -16.76
CA ASP A 203 26.89 4.10 -18.08
C ASP A 203 28.32 4.65 -18.16
N ALA A 204 29.02 4.27 -19.24
CA ALA A 204 30.45 4.40 -19.41
C ALA A 204 30.90 5.85 -19.70
N ALA A 205 31.00 6.70 -18.68
CA ALA A 205 31.77 7.95 -18.77
C ALA A 205 32.23 8.47 -17.40
N ARG A 206 33.30 7.85 -16.88
CA ARG A 206 34.41 8.49 -16.13
C ARG A 206 34.02 9.51 -15.02
N ARG A 207 34.00 9.05 -13.76
CA ARG A 207 34.82 9.55 -12.63
C ARG A 207 34.62 8.66 -11.41
N VAL A 208 35.71 8.44 -10.69
CA VAL A 208 35.76 7.58 -9.49
C VAL A 208 35.09 8.31 -8.34
N THR A 209 33.88 7.91 -7.98
CA THR A 209 33.20 8.32 -6.74
C THR A 209 32.40 7.12 -6.21
N HIS A 210 32.65 6.77 -4.94
CA HIS A 210 32.11 5.64 -4.16
C HIS A 210 31.25 4.63 -4.94
N ARG A 211 31.87 3.50 -5.32
CA ARG A 211 31.18 2.35 -5.91
C ARG A 211 30.17 1.79 -4.89
N PRO A 212 28.86 1.83 -5.17
CA PRO A 212 27.88 1.01 -4.45
C PRO A 212 28.28 -0.46 -4.59
N ASN A 213 28.05 -1.28 -3.56
CA ASN A 213 28.46 -2.68 -3.61
C ASN A 213 27.59 -3.48 -4.60
N SER A 214 28.07 -3.67 -5.83
CA SER A 214 27.37 -4.42 -6.88
C SER A 214 27.03 -5.85 -6.49
N ASN A 215 27.74 -6.45 -5.52
CA ASN A 215 27.42 -7.78 -5.03
C ASN A 215 26.03 -7.83 -4.37
N ILE A 216 25.61 -6.77 -3.66
CA ILE A 216 24.28 -6.75 -3.00
C ILE A 216 23.16 -6.59 -4.02
N GLU A 217 23.38 -5.79 -5.06
CA GLU A 217 22.42 -5.60 -6.14
C GLU A 217 22.19 -6.90 -6.93
N VAL A 218 23.28 -7.59 -7.29
CA VAL A 218 23.21 -8.87 -8.00
C VAL A 218 22.52 -9.94 -7.16
N VAL A 219 22.86 -10.04 -5.87
CA VAL A 219 22.20 -10.97 -4.95
C VAL A 219 20.72 -10.62 -4.81
N SER A 220 20.35 -9.35 -4.71
CA SER A 220 18.94 -8.93 -4.63
C SER A 220 18.17 -9.23 -5.92
N ASP A 221 18.75 -9.01 -7.10
CA ASP A 221 18.09 -9.30 -8.39
C ASP A 221 17.89 -10.81 -8.59
N TRP A 222 18.90 -11.61 -8.28
CA TRP A 222 18.80 -13.07 -8.31
C TRP A 222 17.75 -13.59 -7.31
N LEU A 223 17.78 -13.08 -6.07
CA LEU A 223 16.84 -13.47 -5.02
C LEU A 223 15.41 -13.08 -5.39
N THR A 224 15.22 -11.86 -5.91
CA THR A 224 13.91 -11.36 -6.35
C THR A 224 13.32 -12.23 -7.46
N LYS A 225 14.10 -12.59 -8.48
CA LYS A 225 13.64 -13.46 -9.57
C LYS A 225 13.27 -14.85 -9.07
N THR A 226 14.05 -15.39 -8.13
CA THR A 226 13.77 -16.69 -7.52
C THR A 226 12.49 -16.66 -6.70
N ILE A 227 12.30 -15.64 -5.84
CA ILE A 227 11.09 -15.49 -5.02
C ILE A 227 9.86 -15.30 -5.90
N VAL A 228 9.92 -14.45 -6.93
CA VAL A 228 8.80 -14.25 -7.85
C VAL A 228 8.51 -15.53 -8.64
N GLY A 229 9.53 -16.20 -9.17
CA GLY A 229 9.37 -17.45 -9.92
C GLY A 229 8.77 -18.58 -9.09
N VAL A 230 9.30 -18.83 -7.89
CA VAL A 230 8.77 -19.82 -6.94
C VAL A 230 7.36 -19.43 -6.50
N GLY A 231 7.11 -18.15 -6.22
CA GLY A 231 5.80 -17.65 -5.81
C GLY A 231 4.70 -17.81 -6.86
N LEU A 232 5.03 -17.68 -8.15
CA LEU A 232 4.08 -17.93 -9.23
C LEU A 232 3.72 -19.42 -9.36
N ILE A 233 4.70 -20.31 -9.18
CA ILE A 233 4.48 -21.76 -9.31
C ILE A 233 3.73 -22.32 -8.08
N GLU A 234 4.06 -21.83 -6.89
CA GLU A 234 3.55 -22.34 -5.60
C GLU A 234 2.44 -21.46 -4.99
N PHE A 235 1.75 -20.68 -5.81
CA PHE A 235 0.81 -19.66 -5.33
C PHE A 235 -0.30 -20.22 -4.42
N HIS A 236 -0.80 -21.42 -4.74
CA HIS A 236 -1.80 -22.09 -3.92
C HIS A 236 -1.26 -22.55 -2.56
N ALA A 237 0.02 -22.95 -2.50
CA ALA A 237 0.68 -23.35 -1.26
C ALA A 237 0.84 -22.15 -0.31
N ILE A 238 1.12 -20.95 -0.85
CA ILE A 238 1.18 -19.71 -0.05
C ILE A 238 -0.17 -19.43 0.60
N GLY A 239 -1.27 -19.52 -0.16
CA GLY A 239 -2.62 -19.33 0.39
C GLY A 239 -2.97 -20.36 1.47
N GLY A 240 -2.56 -21.62 1.29
CA GLY A 240 -2.71 -22.67 2.30
C GLY A 240 -1.90 -22.40 3.56
N PHE A 241 -0.63 -22.03 3.40
CA PHE A 241 0.26 -21.67 4.50
C PHE A 241 -0.31 -20.53 5.34
N VAL A 242 -0.74 -19.43 4.71
CA VAL A 242 -1.33 -18.27 5.40
C VAL A 242 -2.59 -18.68 6.17
N ARG A 243 -3.49 -19.48 5.58
CA ARG A 243 -4.68 -19.97 6.29
C ARG A 243 -4.32 -20.84 7.50
N ASN A 244 -3.32 -21.70 7.37
CA ASN A 244 -2.91 -22.60 8.44
C ASN A 244 -2.31 -21.84 9.63
N ILE A 245 -1.35 -20.93 9.39
CA ILE A 245 -0.77 -20.11 10.46
C ILE A 245 -1.80 -19.16 11.08
N SER A 246 -2.78 -18.69 10.30
CA SER A 246 -3.87 -17.86 10.82
C SER A 246 -4.82 -18.66 11.71
N ALA A 247 -5.10 -19.93 11.36
CA ALA A 247 -5.90 -20.83 12.19
C ALA A 247 -5.16 -21.23 13.48
N GLU A 248 -3.84 -21.39 13.42
CA GLU A 248 -3.00 -21.59 14.61
C GLU A 248 -3.03 -20.38 15.54
N LEU A 249 -2.76 -19.18 15.00
CA LEU A 249 -2.84 -17.95 15.78
C LEU A 249 -4.26 -17.71 16.31
N GLY A 250 -5.30 -17.92 15.49
CA GLY A 250 -6.69 -17.80 15.89
C GLY A 250 -7.04 -18.68 17.09
N ARG A 251 -6.60 -19.95 17.08
CA ARG A 251 -6.75 -20.86 18.23
C ARG A 251 -6.02 -20.34 19.46
N ALA A 252 -4.77 -19.87 19.31
CA ALA A 252 -4.01 -19.31 20.41
C ALA A 252 -4.68 -18.08 21.05
N LEU A 253 -5.25 -17.19 20.22
CA LEU A 253 -6.00 -16.01 20.68
C LEU A 253 -7.31 -16.40 21.39
N SER A 254 -8.03 -17.40 20.87
CA SER A 254 -9.27 -17.90 21.47
C SER A 254 -9.07 -18.59 22.82
N LEU A 255 -7.98 -19.36 22.98
CA LEU A 255 -7.68 -20.08 24.22
C LEU A 255 -7.50 -19.15 25.43
N GLN A 256 -7.05 -17.91 25.20
CA GLN A 256 -6.84 -16.92 26.27
C GLN A 256 -8.09 -16.11 26.64
N VAL A 257 -9.08 -16.02 25.74
CA VAL A 257 -10.26 -15.16 25.91
C VAL A 257 -11.55 -15.98 26.11
N GLY A 258 -11.53 -17.28 25.82
CA GLY A 258 -12.66 -18.19 26.07
C GLY A 258 -13.84 -18.02 25.11
N GLY A 259 -13.65 -17.38 23.95
CA GLY A 259 -14.74 -16.99 23.05
C GLY A 259 -14.80 -17.74 21.71
N GLU A 260 -16.02 -18.13 21.30
CA GLU A 260 -16.41 -18.63 19.97
C GLU A 260 -16.53 -17.49 18.93
N GLY A 261 -15.57 -16.57 18.91
CA GLY A 261 -15.55 -15.44 17.95
C GLY A 261 -14.72 -15.73 16.70
N PRO A 262 -14.71 -14.83 15.70
CA PRO A 262 -13.98 -14.98 14.43
C PRO A 262 -12.45 -14.77 14.59
N ALA A 263 -11.83 -15.41 15.58
CA ALA A 263 -10.42 -15.25 15.93
C ALA A 263 -9.47 -15.60 14.77
N THR A 264 -9.81 -16.60 13.98
CA THR A 264 -9.04 -16.98 12.78
C THR A 264 -9.09 -15.88 11.71
N SER A 265 -10.25 -15.26 11.49
CA SER A 265 -10.38 -14.14 10.56
C SER A 265 -9.58 -12.92 11.05
N PHE A 266 -9.61 -12.63 12.35
CA PHE A 266 -8.80 -11.57 12.96
C PHE A 266 -7.29 -11.85 12.83
N ALA A 267 -6.86 -13.07 13.16
CA ALA A 267 -5.48 -13.51 13.02
C ALA A 267 -4.98 -13.38 11.57
N GLN A 268 -5.80 -13.77 10.60
CA GLN A 268 -5.48 -13.64 9.19
C GLN A 268 -5.33 -12.18 8.76
N ALA A 269 -6.25 -11.30 9.19
CA ALA A 269 -6.18 -9.87 8.91
C ALA A 269 -4.91 -9.25 9.51
N LEU A 270 -4.57 -9.59 10.75
CA LEU A 270 -3.38 -9.14 11.45
C LEU A 270 -2.10 -9.52 10.70
N ILE A 271 -1.96 -10.80 10.34
CA ILE A 271 -0.77 -11.31 9.65
C ILE A 271 -0.59 -10.60 8.31
N VAL A 272 -1.65 -10.53 7.49
CA VAL A 272 -1.58 -9.92 6.16
C VAL A 272 -1.31 -8.41 6.27
N TYR A 273 -2.02 -7.71 7.15
CA TYR A 273 -1.87 -6.27 7.32
C TYR A 273 -0.44 -5.88 7.70
N PHE A 274 0.09 -6.45 8.80
CA PHE A 274 1.42 -6.08 9.28
C PHE A 274 2.53 -6.55 8.32
N PHE A 275 2.36 -7.69 7.65
CA PHE A 275 3.33 -8.14 6.65
C PHE A 275 3.38 -7.20 5.43
N VAL A 276 2.22 -6.82 4.89
CA VAL A 276 2.16 -5.89 3.74
C VAL A 276 2.61 -4.49 4.13
N ALA A 277 2.18 -3.99 5.30
CA ALA A 277 2.68 -2.74 5.85
C ALA A 277 4.20 -2.77 6.00
N GLY A 278 4.75 -3.89 6.49
CA GLY A 278 6.19 -4.13 6.56
C GLY A 278 6.86 -4.01 5.19
N ILE A 279 6.37 -4.72 4.17
CA ILE A 279 6.93 -4.67 2.80
C ILE A 279 6.96 -3.24 2.28
N ILE A 280 5.84 -2.53 2.37
CA ILE A 280 5.74 -1.15 1.90
C ILE A 280 6.73 -0.27 2.67
N GLN A 281 6.84 -0.50 3.99
CA GLN A 281 7.72 0.30 4.83
C GLN A 281 9.20 0.05 4.56
N GLY A 282 9.61 -1.20 4.52
CA GLY A 282 10.96 -1.60 4.15
C GLY A 282 11.33 -1.06 2.77
N TYR A 283 10.44 -1.18 1.79
CA TYR A 283 10.68 -0.68 0.43
C TYR A 283 10.86 0.84 0.38
N LEU A 284 9.90 1.59 0.90
CA LEU A 284 9.91 3.05 0.82
C LEU A 284 11.07 3.65 1.61
N LEU A 285 11.32 3.17 2.84
CA LEU A 285 12.44 3.66 3.66
C LEU A 285 13.77 3.36 3.00
N THR A 286 13.96 2.13 2.49
CA THR A 286 15.20 1.73 1.82
C THR A 286 15.42 2.58 0.57
N ARG A 287 14.40 2.72 -0.27
CA ARG A 287 14.50 3.50 -1.50
C ARG A 287 14.76 4.98 -1.23
N MET A 288 14.07 5.58 -0.26
CA MET A 288 14.22 7.00 0.07
C MET A 288 15.56 7.30 0.72
N TYR A 289 16.03 6.44 1.63
CA TYR A 289 17.31 6.63 2.31
C TYR A 289 18.49 6.37 1.38
N LEU A 290 18.52 5.24 0.67
CA LEU A 290 19.62 4.90 -0.23
C LEU A 290 19.70 5.85 -1.43
N SER A 291 18.56 6.23 -2.04
CA SER A 291 18.57 7.19 -3.16
C SER A 291 19.08 8.57 -2.73
N ALA A 292 18.72 9.03 -1.53
CA ALA A 292 19.22 10.30 -1.00
C ALA A 292 20.74 10.27 -0.74
N GLN A 293 21.29 9.13 -0.29
CA GLN A 293 22.74 8.99 -0.13
C GLN A 293 23.45 9.04 -1.49
N PHE A 294 22.93 8.35 -2.52
CA PHE A 294 23.54 8.40 -3.86
C PHE A 294 23.55 9.81 -4.48
N GLU A 295 22.48 10.58 -4.32
CA GLU A 295 22.43 11.99 -4.78
C GLU A 295 23.44 12.92 -4.07
N VAL A 296 23.70 12.67 -2.78
CA VAL A 296 24.68 13.45 -2.00
C VAL A 296 26.11 13.18 -2.47
N TYR A 297 26.43 11.95 -2.88
CA TYR A 297 27.75 11.59 -3.40
C TYR A 297 27.99 12.06 -4.85
N GLU A 298 26.95 12.27 -5.65
CA GLU A 298 27.05 12.76 -7.03
C GLU A 298 27.08 14.29 -7.15
N SER A 299 26.72 15.04 -6.10
CA SER A 299 26.85 16.50 -6.09
C SER A 299 28.34 16.89 -6.09
N PRO A 300 28.86 17.52 -7.16
CA PRO A 300 30.28 17.81 -7.23
C PRO A 300 30.63 18.84 -6.16
N ALA A 301 31.64 18.51 -5.35
CA ALA A 301 32.40 19.49 -4.59
C ALA A 301 33.09 20.45 -5.57
N VAL A 302 32.33 21.42 -6.08
CA VAL A 302 32.84 22.69 -6.61
C VAL A 302 32.38 23.69 -5.55
N GLU A 303 33.25 24.17 -4.68
CA GLU A 303 34.19 25.22 -5.06
C GLU A 303 35.38 25.22 -4.09
N THR A 304 36.43 24.44 -4.38
CA THR A 304 37.77 24.81 -3.90
C THR A 304 38.18 26.00 -4.74
N LYS A 305 37.95 27.20 -4.21
CA LYS A 305 38.70 28.40 -4.63
C LYS A 305 40.17 28.11 -4.35
N GLU A 306 40.91 27.77 -5.39
CA GLU A 306 42.36 27.91 -5.37
C GLU A 306 42.74 29.36 -5.74
N PRO A 307 43.86 29.85 -5.19
CA PRO A 307 44.06 31.24 -4.75
C PRO A 307 44.24 32.29 -5.85
#